data_AF-A0A2V7GIN0-F1
#
_entry.id   AF-A0A2V7GIN0-F1
#
_cell.length_a   1.000
_cell.length_b   1.000
_cell.length_c   1.000
_cell.angle_alpha   90.00
_cell.angle_beta   90.00
_cell.angle_gamma   90.00
#
_symmetry.space_group_name_H-M   'P 1'
#
loop_
_entity.id
_entity.type
_entity.pdbx_description
1 polymer ?
#
loop_
_entity_poly.entity_id
_entity_poly.type
_entity_poly.pdbx_seq_one_letter_code
_entity_poly.pdbx_strand_id
1 'polypeptide(L)'
;MTTNYVLAWLVAITSVRLAWAVWRSPGHRRTSLLTVPGVILGVLGVGLAVDPARAGFAAAACFVVLYVLPVLAGHQAIRLVARQRHGWAKPLIRIAAFLPGYGVRDQLPVFAALDLLGHGKREEARALLEAAVAGDTRTARLARIHLYRVEARWEDLRRWVETNPRRDELLRDLDVQAAYLSSLGETGDRAAMVRALARAEAKAGEFISPHLALMRLATAGVMGRRDVIEGLIRAAPLRRMLSPRCPRSRWFPHGLDSGAGASGGRGSSRGRDRGRADGDRIGGPGQRHPAPPPDRTR
;
A
#
# COMPACT_ATOMS: atom_id res chain seq x y z
N MET A 1 -32.40 28.62 17.25
CA MET A 1 -32.09 27.21 16.92
C MET A 1 -31.20 26.65 18.01
N THR A 2 -31.55 25.52 18.64
CA THR A 2 -30.68 24.90 19.65
C THR A 2 -29.60 24.05 18.98
N THR A 3 -28.44 23.90 19.63
CA THR A 3 -27.30 23.10 19.13
C THR A 3 -27.70 21.68 18.75
N ASN A 4 -28.66 21.09 19.48
CA ASN A 4 -29.19 19.76 19.23
C ASN A 4 -29.84 19.63 17.83
N TYR A 5 -30.60 20.63 17.38
CA TYR A 5 -31.20 20.62 16.03
C TYR A 5 -30.13 20.69 14.94
N VAL A 6 -29.08 21.48 15.15
CA VAL A 6 -27.96 21.59 14.20
C VAL A 6 -27.25 20.23 14.06
N LEU A 7 -26.99 19.55 15.18
CA LEU A 7 -26.41 18.19 15.19
C LEU A 7 -27.31 17.18 14.48
N ALA A 8 -28.61 17.19 14.76
CA ALA A 8 -29.58 16.32 14.11
C ALA A 8 -29.56 16.49 12.57
N TRP A 9 -29.61 17.73 12.08
CA TRP A 9 -29.55 18.03 10.66
C TRP A 9 -28.22 17.60 10.01
N LEU A 10 -27.10 17.88 10.66
CA LEU A 10 -25.78 17.48 10.17
C LEU A 10 -25.67 15.96 10.02
N VAL A 11 -26.10 15.22 11.04
CA VAL A 11 -26.08 13.75 11.04
C VAL A 11 -27.04 13.20 9.99
N ALA A 12 -28.24 13.76 9.86
CA ALA A 12 -29.22 13.34 8.86
C ALA A 12 -28.69 13.53 7.43
N ILE A 13 -28.21 14.73 7.10
CA ILE A 13 -27.67 15.04 5.77
C ILE A 13 -26.47 14.14 5.44
N THR A 14 -25.56 13.96 6.40
CA THR A 14 -24.38 13.12 6.20
C THR A 14 -24.76 11.65 6.00
N SER A 15 -25.70 11.13 6.79
CA SER A 15 -26.15 9.73 6.71
C SER A 15 -26.91 9.45 5.41
N VAL A 16 -27.78 10.38 4.97
CA VAL A 16 -28.48 10.28 3.69
C VAL A 16 -27.49 10.32 2.53
N ARG A 17 -26.51 11.24 2.56
CA ARG A 17 -25.44 11.30 1.55
C ARG A 17 -24.63 10.01 1.50
N LEU A 18 -24.30 9.43 2.66
CA LEU A 18 -23.59 8.15 2.74
C LEU A 18 -24.42 7.01 2.17
N ALA A 19 -25.69 6.89 2.56
CA ALA A 19 -26.61 5.89 2.03
C ALA A 19 -26.74 6.01 0.50
N TRP A 20 -26.86 7.22 -0.02
CA TRP A 20 -26.91 7.50 -1.47
C TRP A 20 -25.63 7.07 -2.20
N ALA A 21 -24.47 7.40 -1.64
CA ALA A 21 -23.18 7.01 -2.21
C ALA A 21 -23.02 5.48 -2.25
N VAL A 22 -23.43 4.78 -1.18
CA VAL A 22 -23.41 3.31 -1.10
C VAL A 22 -24.39 2.71 -2.10
N TRP A 23 -25.60 3.27 -2.20
CA TRP A 23 -26.63 2.81 -3.14
C TRP A 23 -26.13 2.87 -4.59
N ARG A 24 -25.45 3.96 -4.96
CA ARG A 24 -24.88 4.12 -6.31
C ARG A 24 -23.66 3.25 -6.57
N SER A 25 -22.97 2.76 -5.55
CA SER A 25 -21.77 1.95 -5.72
C SER A 25 -22.14 0.54 -6.22
N PRO A 26 -21.65 0.06 -7.39
CA PRO A 26 -21.89 -1.31 -7.84
C PRO A 26 -21.13 -2.32 -6.97
N GLY A 27 -21.82 -3.35 -6.46
CA GLY A 27 -21.18 -4.48 -5.78
C GLY A 27 -21.98 -5.14 -4.65
N HIS A 28 -21.58 -6.36 -4.29
CA HIS A 28 -22.19 -7.21 -3.25
C HIS A 28 -22.12 -6.64 -1.81
N ARG A 29 -21.41 -5.52 -1.58
CA ARG A 29 -21.23 -4.93 -0.24
C ARG A 29 -22.33 -3.93 0.16
N ARG A 30 -23.28 -3.66 -0.74
CA ARG A 30 -24.37 -2.68 -0.54
C ARG A 30 -25.13 -2.91 0.76
N THR A 31 -25.53 -4.14 1.04
CA THR A 31 -26.39 -4.47 2.19
C THR A 31 -25.71 -4.15 3.52
N SER A 32 -24.48 -4.61 3.73
CA SER A 32 -23.73 -4.37 4.97
C SER A 32 -23.39 -2.89 5.20
N LEU A 33 -23.19 -2.13 4.12
CA LEU A 33 -22.84 -0.70 4.19
C LEU A 33 -24.07 0.19 4.42
N LEU A 34 -25.27 -0.25 4.06
CA LEU A 34 -26.52 0.46 4.34
C LEU A 34 -27.00 0.27 5.78
N THR A 35 -26.53 -0.78 6.48
CA THR A 35 -26.88 -1.02 7.89
C THR A 35 -26.46 0.14 8.79
N VAL A 36 -25.24 0.68 8.61
CA VAL A 36 -24.70 1.77 9.44
C VAL A 36 -25.55 3.05 9.34
N PRO A 37 -25.77 3.66 8.16
CA PRO A 37 -26.61 4.85 8.05
C PRO A 37 -28.06 4.57 8.44
N GLY A 38 -28.57 3.36 8.19
CA GLY A 38 -29.91 2.95 8.63
C GLY A 38 -30.09 2.98 10.15
N VAL A 39 -29.13 2.42 10.91
CA VAL A 39 -29.14 2.46 12.38
C VAL A 39 -29.05 3.90 12.90
N ILE A 40 -28.19 4.73 12.31
CA ILE A 40 -28.01 6.13 12.73
C ILE A 40 -29.30 6.93 12.50
N LEU A 41 -29.94 6.79 11.33
CA LEU A 41 -31.22 7.43 11.03
C LEU A 41 -32.36 6.89 11.90
N GLY A 42 -32.36 5.59 12.21
CA GLY A 42 -33.33 4.97 13.11
C GLY A 42 -33.23 5.54 14.53
N VAL A 43 -32.01 5.64 15.09
CA VAL A 43 -31.78 6.26 16.42
C VAL A 43 -32.22 7.71 16.42
N LEU A 44 -31.94 8.46 15.35
CA LEU A 44 -32.38 9.85 15.23
C LEU A 44 -33.91 9.96 15.18
N GLY A 45 -34.58 9.13 14.36
CA GLY A 45 -36.03 9.13 14.21
C GLY A 45 -36.77 8.76 15.50
N VAL A 46 -36.33 7.69 16.18
CA VAL A 46 -36.88 7.30 17.48
C VAL A 46 -36.61 8.37 18.54
N GLY A 47 -35.40 8.92 18.56
CA GLY A 47 -35.03 10.01 19.46
C GLY A 47 -35.93 11.24 19.28
N LEU A 48 -36.21 11.64 18.04
CA LEU A 48 -37.10 12.77 17.74
C LEU A 48 -38.56 12.50 18.14
N ALA A 49 -38.99 11.24 18.17
CA ALA A 49 -40.34 10.88 18.61
C ALA A 49 -40.49 10.85 20.15
N VAL A 50 -39.43 10.46 20.88
CA VAL A 50 -39.46 10.28 22.34
C VAL A 50 -38.97 11.52 23.10
N ASP A 51 -37.81 12.05 22.73
CA ASP A 51 -37.20 13.23 23.38
C ASP A 51 -36.45 14.08 22.34
N PRO A 52 -37.15 15.02 21.68
CA PRO A 52 -36.57 15.91 20.69
C PRO A 52 -35.38 16.71 21.23
N ALA A 53 -35.28 16.96 22.54
CA ALA A 53 -34.23 17.80 23.12
C ALA A 53 -32.85 17.10 23.14
N ARG A 54 -32.82 15.75 23.14
CA ARG A 54 -31.59 14.95 23.21
C ARG A 54 -31.30 14.12 21.97
N ALA A 55 -32.25 13.99 21.05
CA ALA A 55 -32.16 13.14 19.86
C ALA A 55 -30.88 13.39 19.02
N GLY A 56 -30.51 14.64 18.80
CA GLY A 56 -29.35 15.02 18.00
C GLY A 56 -28.03 14.59 18.63
N PHE A 57 -27.89 14.69 19.95
CA PHE A 57 -26.70 14.22 20.66
C PHE A 57 -26.55 12.69 20.60
N ALA A 58 -27.65 11.95 20.81
CA ALA A 58 -27.64 10.49 20.73
C ALA A 58 -27.26 10.01 19.31
N ALA A 59 -27.87 10.61 18.28
CA ALA A 59 -27.55 10.31 16.88
C ALA A 59 -26.11 10.68 16.52
N ALA A 60 -25.59 11.81 17.00
CA ALA A 60 -24.21 12.22 16.77
C ALA A 60 -23.20 11.27 17.45
N ALA A 61 -23.47 10.85 18.69
CA ALA A 61 -22.64 9.86 19.37
C ALA A 61 -22.62 8.53 18.60
N CYS A 62 -23.79 8.07 18.16
CA CYS A 62 -23.93 6.88 17.32
C CYS A 62 -23.14 7.02 16.01
N PHE A 63 -23.23 8.17 15.33
CA PHE A 63 -22.46 8.47 14.12
C PHE A 63 -20.94 8.44 14.36
N VAL A 64 -20.47 9.02 15.46
CA VAL A 64 -19.03 9.01 15.78
C VAL A 64 -18.53 7.58 16.02
N VAL A 65 -19.25 6.80 16.82
CA VAL A 65 -18.85 5.43 17.17
C VAL A 65 -18.96 4.49 15.96
N LEU A 66 -20.06 4.55 15.22
CA LEU A 66 -20.34 3.62 14.12
C LEU A 66 -19.70 4.02 12.78
N TYR A 67 -19.33 5.29 12.59
CA TYR A 67 -18.80 5.75 11.31
C TYR A 67 -17.43 6.41 11.41
N VAL A 68 -17.28 7.44 12.25
CA VAL A 68 -16.04 8.23 12.28
C VAL A 68 -14.88 7.43 12.85
N LEU A 69 -15.06 6.79 13.99
CA LEU A 69 -14.01 6.07 14.70
C LEU A 69 -13.41 4.91 13.85
N PRO A 70 -14.19 4.03 13.20
CA PRO A 70 -13.66 2.97 12.33
C PRO A 70 -12.92 3.51 11.11
N VAL A 71 -13.43 4.56 10.47
CA VAL A 71 -12.78 5.18 9.30
C VAL A 71 -11.41 5.74 9.70
N LEU A 72 -11.35 6.46 10.81
CA LEU A 72 -10.09 6.97 11.34
C LEU A 72 -9.16 5.84 11.76
N ALA A 73 -9.66 4.82 12.44
CA ALA A 73 -8.87 3.65 12.83
C ALA A 73 -8.27 2.93 11.62
N GLY A 74 -9.05 2.73 10.55
CA GLY A 74 -8.59 2.14 9.29
C GLY A 74 -7.50 2.97 8.62
N HIS A 75 -7.70 4.29 8.50
CA HIS A 75 -6.68 5.19 7.95
C HIS A 75 -5.39 5.20 8.78
N GLN A 76 -5.49 5.19 10.11
CA GLN A 76 -4.32 5.15 11.00
C GLN A 76 -3.63 3.79 10.94
N ALA A 77 -4.37 2.69 10.86
CA ALA A 77 -3.82 1.35 10.66
C ALA A 77 -2.99 1.28 9.37
N ILE A 78 -3.53 1.74 8.23
CA ILE A 78 -2.80 1.77 6.95
C ILE A 78 -1.52 2.62 7.07
N ARG A 79 -1.60 3.77 7.74
CA ARG A 79 -0.42 4.62 7.99
C ARG A 79 0.63 3.93 8.86
N LEU A 80 0.22 3.18 9.88
CA LEU A 80 1.13 2.44 10.76
C LEU A 80 1.78 1.27 10.03
N VAL A 81 1.01 0.53 9.20
CA VAL A 81 1.54 -0.53 8.33
C VAL A 81 2.57 0.06 7.36
N ALA A 82 2.26 1.19 6.71
CA ALA A 82 3.20 1.88 5.83
C ALA A 82 4.49 2.33 6.55
N ARG A 83 4.42 2.54 7.87
CA ARG A 83 5.57 2.87 8.75
C ARG A 83 6.23 1.65 9.38
N GLN A 84 5.84 0.44 8.97
CA GLN A 84 6.29 -0.85 9.55
C GLN A 84 6.05 -0.96 11.07
N ARG A 85 5.10 -0.19 11.63
CA ARG A 85 4.72 -0.24 13.05
C ARG A 85 3.56 -1.20 13.26
N HIS A 86 3.78 -2.47 12.93
CA HIS A 86 2.72 -3.47 12.89
C HIS A 86 2.09 -3.77 14.26
N GLY A 87 2.85 -3.67 15.35
CA GLY A 87 2.35 -3.88 16.71
C GLY A 87 1.17 -2.95 17.07
N TRP A 88 1.25 -1.68 16.65
CA TRP A 88 0.19 -0.70 16.89
C TRP A 88 -0.94 -0.77 15.86
N ALA A 89 -0.69 -1.33 14.68
CA ALA A 89 -1.71 -1.48 13.65
C ALA A 89 -2.74 -2.55 14.05
N LYS A 90 -2.31 -3.66 14.67
CA LYS A 90 -3.17 -4.80 15.06
C LYS A 90 -4.42 -4.39 15.85
N PRO A 91 -4.35 -3.62 16.96
CA PRO A 91 -5.55 -3.25 17.70
C PRO A 91 -6.48 -2.34 16.89
N LEU A 92 -5.96 -1.38 16.11
CA LEU A 92 -6.77 -0.50 15.27
C LEU A 92 -7.49 -1.28 14.16
N ILE A 93 -6.80 -2.24 13.58
CA ILE A 93 -7.35 -3.16 12.59
C ILE A 93 -8.47 -3.99 13.20
N ARG A 94 -8.33 -4.49 14.44
CA ARG A 94 -9.40 -5.21 15.15
C ARG A 94 -10.61 -4.31 15.42
N ILE A 95 -10.40 -3.06 15.83
CA ILE A 95 -11.48 -2.09 16.03
C ILE A 95 -12.20 -1.79 14.70
N ALA A 96 -11.45 -1.53 13.63
CA ALA A 96 -12.01 -1.28 12.31
C ALA A 96 -12.71 -2.54 11.73
N ALA A 97 -12.20 -3.72 12.05
CA ALA A 97 -12.82 -4.99 11.72
C ALA A 97 -14.07 -5.25 12.56
N PHE A 98 -14.26 -4.66 13.74
CA PHE A 98 -15.46 -4.92 14.52
C PHE A 98 -16.73 -4.50 13.77
N LEU A 99 -16.66 -3.43 12.97
CA LEU A 99 -17.82 -2.96 12.24
C LEU A 99 -18.01 -3.63 10.88
N PRO A 100 -19.23 -4.11 10.57
CA PRO A 100 -19.55 -4.63 9.25
C PRO A 100 -19.44 -3.54 8.17
N GLY A 101 -19.09 -3.94 6.95
CA GLY A 101 -19.15 -3.09 5.75
C GLY A 101 -17.84 -2.40 5.35
N TYR A 102 -16.92 -2.12 6.27
CA TYR A 102 -15.70 -1.35 5.95
C TYR A 102 -14.65 -2.10 5.10
N GLY A 103 -14.85 -3.39 4.83
CA GLY A 103 -13.97 -4.20 3.99
C GLY A 103 -12.54 -4.43 4.51
N VAL A 104 -12.20 -3.82 5.65
CA VAL A 104 -10.94 -4.04 6.35
C VAL A 104 -10.78 -5.50 6.76
N ARG A 105 -11.89 -6.18 7.13
CA ARG A 105 -11.92 -7.62 7.42
C ARG A 105 -11.32 -8.45 6.30
N ASP A 106 -11.70 -8.14 5.06
CA ASP A 106 -11.21 -8.90 3.91
C ASP A 106 -9.74 -8.59 3.64
N GLN A 107 -9.23 -7.43 4.05
CA GLN A 107 -7.82 -7.06 3.87
C GLN A 107 -6.92 -7.58 5.00
N LEU A 108 -7.48 -8.13 6.08
CA LEU A 108 -6.71 -8.66 7.22
C LEU A 108 -5.62 -9.66 6.80
N PRO A 109 -5.88 -10.64 5.92
CA PRO A 109 -4.87 -11.61 5.53
C PRO A 109 -3.69 -10.94 4.82
N VAL A 110 -3.95 -9.93 3.97
CA VAL A 110 -2.91 -9.18 3.28
C VAL A 110 -2.06 -8.40 4.28
N PHE A 111 -2.68 -7.69 5.23
CA PHE A 111 -1.92 -6.97 6.26
C PHE A 111 -1.10 -7.88 7.17
N ALA A 112 -1.66 -9.04 7.53
CA ALA A 112 -0.94 -10.06 8.30
C ALA A 112 0.27 -10.59 7.51
N ALA A 113 0.12 -10.85 6.21
CA ALA A 113 1.23 -11.26 5.37
C ALA A 113 2.31 -10.18 5.25
N LEU A 114 1.93 -8.90 5.10
CA LEU A 114 2.89 -7.79 5.08
C LEU A 114 3.66 -7.64 6.39
N ASP A 115 3.00 -7.89 7.53
CA ASP A 115 3.64 -7.92 8.85
C ASP A 115 4.69 -9.05 8.92
N LEU A 116 4.32 -10.27 8.49
CA LEU A 116 5.23 -11.41 8.45
C LEU A 116 6.44 -11.16 7.54
N LEU A 117 6.24 -10.54 6.38
CA LEU A 117 7.34 -10.12 5.49
C LEU A 117 8.28 -9.13 6.16
N GLY A 118 7.74 -8.19 6.95
CA GLY A 118 8.53 -7.24 7.74
C GLY A 118 9.41 -7.91 8.80
N HIS A 119 9.04 -9.11 9.26
CA HIS A 119 9.79 -9.93 10.20
C HIS A 119 10.63 -11.03 9.52
N GLY A 120 10.74 -11.02 8.19
CA GLY A 120 11.51 -12.00 7.42
C GLY A 120 10.84 -13.39 7.29
N LYS A 121 9.62 -13.57 7.78
CA LYS A 121 8.85 -14.83 7.71
C LYS A 121 8.17 -15.00 6.35
N ARG A 122 8.98 -15.17 5.30
CA ARG A 122 8.52 -15.16 3.90
C ARG A 122 7.54 -16.29 3.56
N GLU A 123 7.81 -17.52 4.00
CA GLU A 123 6.95 -18.67 3.70
C GLU A 123 5.57 -18.57 4.36
N GLU A 124 5.50 -18.17 5.63
CA GLU A 124 4.22 -17.93 6.32
C GLU A 124 3.40 -16.83 5.63
N ALA A 125 4.07 -15.74 5.21
CA ALA A 125 3.42 -14.65 4.49
C ALA A 125 2.87 -15.09 3.13
N ARG A 126 3.66 -15.89 2.40
CA ARG A 126 3.28 -16.46 1.11
C ARG A 126 2.02 -17.30 1.24
N ALA A 127 1.96 -18.21 2.21
CA ALA A 127 0.79 -19.06 2.43
C ALA A 127 -0.48 -18.24 2.72
N LEU A 128 -0.37 -17.17 3.51
CA LEU A 128 -1.50 -16.27 3.76
C LEU A 128 -1.95 -15.51 2.50
N LEU A 129 -1.01 -15.06 1.67
CA LEU A 129 -1.33 -14.39 0.41
C LEU A 129 -1.99 -15.36 -0.57
N GLU A 130 -1.46 -16.56 -0.75
CA GLU A 130 -2.02 -17.60 -1.62
C GLU A 130 -3.47 -17.94 -1.22
N ALA A 131 -3.75 -18.11 0.08
CA ALA A 131 -5.10 -18.31 0.58
C ALA A 131 -6.03 -17.13 0.28
N ALA A 132 -5.50 -15.90 0.29
CA ALA A 132 -6.27 -14.68 0.02
C ALA A 132 -6.48 -14.38 -1.48
N VAL A 133 -5.79 -15.08 -2.39
CA VAL A 133 -5.89 -14.88 -3.85
C VAL A 133 -7.20 -15.46 -4.44
N ALA A 134 -7.98 -16.20 -3.66
CA ALA A 134 -9.23 -16.80 -4.14
C ALA A 134 -10.28 -15.74 -4.55
N GLY A 135 -10.79 -15.86 -5.79
CA GLY A 135 -11.86 -15.02 -6.34
C GLY A 135 -11.40 -13.75 -7.06
N ASP A 136 -12.36 -12.88 -7.39
CA ASP A 136 -12.15 -11.59 -8.08
C ASP A 136 -12.48 -10.39 -7.18
N THR A 137 -12.11 -10.50 -5.90
CA THR A 137 -12.29 -9.40 -4.94
C THR A 137 -11.11 -8.43 -5.01
N ARG A 138 -11.31 -7.19 -4.53
CA ARG A 138 -10.21 -6.23 -4.39
C ARG A 138 -9.07 -6.79 -3.52
N THR A 139 -9.42 -7.50 -2.44
CA THR A 139 -8.43 -8.20 -1.61
C THR A 139 -7.66 -9.22 -2.43
N ALA A 140 -8.33 -10.08 -3.19
CA ALA A 140 -7.68 -11.12 -3.98
C ALA A 140 -6.69 -10.53 -4.99
N ARG A 141 -7.05 -9.42 -5.64
CA ARG A 141 -6.12 -8.67 -6.51
C ARG A 141 -4.92 -8.12 -5.75
N LEU A 142 -5.14 -7.51 -4.60
CA LEU A 142 -4.06 -6.96 -3.77
C LEU A 142 -3.13 -8.07 -3.27
N ALA A 143 -3.69 -9.20 -2.82
CA ALA A 143 -2.94 -10.38 -2.41
C ALA A 143 -2.10 -10.92 -3.57
N ARG A 144 -2.68 -11.04 -4.77
CA ARG A 144 -1.99 -11.48 -5.98
C ARG A 144 -0.83 -10.55 -6.36
N ILE A 145 -1.04 -9.23 -6.31
CA ILE A 145 0.03 -8.25 -6.53
C ILE A 145 1.17 -8.48 -5.55
N HIS A 146 0.86 -8.59 -4.25
CA HIS A 146 1.91 -8.78 -3.24
C HIS A 146 2.65 -10.11 -3.39
N LEU A 147 1.95 -11.18 -3.76
CA LEU A 147 2.55 -12.48 -4.03
C LEU A 147 3.60 -12.38 -5.16
N TYR A 148 3.22 -11.81 -6.31
CA TYR A 148 4.17 -11.61 -7.42
C TYR A 148 5.35 -10.72 -7.03
N ARG A 149 5.11 -9.67 -6.23
CA ARG A 149 6.18 -8.77 -5.77
C ARG A 149 7.18 -9.46 -4.84
N VAL A 150 6.70 -10.27 -3.92
CA VAL A 150 7.55 -10.99 -2.95
C VAL A 150 8.39 -12.05 -3.66
N GLU A 151 7.82 -12.70 -4.66
CA GLU A 151 8.49 -13.73 -5.47
C GLU A 151 9.32 -13.15 -6.63
N ALA A 152 9.34 -11.82 -6.80
CA ALA A 152 9.96 -11.14 -7.93
C ALA A 152 9.49 -11.64 -9.32
N ARG A 153 8.24 -12.10 -9.42
CA ARG A 153 7.60 -12.63 -10.64
C ARG A 153 6.92 -11.52 -11.44
N TRP A 154 7.70 -10.55 -11.90
CA TRP A 154 7.18 -9.37 -12.57
C TRP A 154 6.56 -9.67 -13.94
N GLU A 155 7.13 -10.62 -14.67
CA GLU A 155 6.61 -11.11 -15.95
C GLU A 155 5.23 -11.74 -15.80
N ASP A 156 5.01 -12.48 -14.71
CA ASP A 156 3.71 -13.11 -14.45
C ASP A 156 2.67 -12.07 -14.03
N LEU A 157 3.05 -11.05 -13.26
CA LEU A 157 2.18 -9.92 -12.96
C LEU A 157 1.76 -9.19 -14.24
N ARG A 158 2.75 -8.88 -15.09
CA ARG A 158 2.52 -8.25 -16.39
C ARG A 158 1.57 -9.08 -17.23
N ARG A 159 1.85 -10.37 -17.38
CA ARG A 159 1.01 -11.31 -18.15
C ARG A 159 -0.40 -11.36 -17.57
N TRP A 160 -0.55 -11.49 -16.25
CA TRP A 160 -1.86 -11.51 -15.59
C TRP A 160 -2.69 -10.27 -15.90
N VAL A 161 -2.09 -9.08 -15.95
CA VAL A 161 -2.80 -7.84 -16.31
C VAL A 161 -3.10 -7.77 -17.81
N GLU A 162 -2.15 -8.15 -18.66
CA GLU A 162 -2.26 -8.04 -20.13
C GLU A 162 -3.23 -9.04 -20.73
N THR A 163 -3.29 -10.26 -20.19
CA THR A 163 -4.20 -11.31 -20.67
C THR A 163 -5.57 -11.29 -19.99
N ASN A 164 -5.80 -10.39 -19.02
CA ASN A 164 -7.09 -10.30 -18.35
C ASN A 164 -8.17 -9.80 -19.31
N PRO A 165 -9.30 -10.52 -19.50
CA PRO A 165 -10.39 -10.06 -20.37
C PRO A 165 -10.97 -8.70 -19.95
N ARG A 166 -10.87 -8.35 -18.66
CA ARG A 166 -11.31 -7.08 -18.07
C ARG A 166 -10.15 -6.13 -17.80
N ARG A 167 -9.07 -6.19 -18.57
CA ARG A 167 -7.85 -5.38 -18.37
C ARG A 167 -8.14 -3.89 -18.13
N ASP A 168 -9.03 -3.29 -18.91
CA ASP A 168 -9.33 -1.86 -18.75
C ASP A 168 -10.05 -1.54 -17.44
N GLU A 169 -10.89 -2.45 -16.95
CA GLU A 169 -11.56 -2.32 -15.66
C GLU A 169 -10.58 -2.60 -14.52
N LEU A 170 -9.72 -3.61 -14.68
CA LEU A 170 -8.66 -3.96 -13.75
C LEU A 170 -7.67 -2.79 -13.55
N LEU A 171 -7.28 -2.10 -14.62
CA LEU A 171 -6.41 -0.92 -14.59
C LEU A 171 -7.08 0.36 -14.08
N ARG A 172 -8.38 0.34 -13.77
CA ARG A 172 -9.01 1.43 -12.98
C ARG A 172 -8.67 1.33 -11.50
N ASP A 173 -8.25 0.16 -11.04
CA ASP A 173 -7.74 -0.04 -9.68
C ASP A 173 -6.30 0.51 -9.61
N LEU A 174 -6.11 1.58 -8.83
CA LEU A 174 -4.83 2.28 -8.72
C LEU A 174 -3.72 1.38 -8.18
N ASP A 175 -4.07 0.42 -7.31
CA ASP A 175 -3.11 -0.54 -6.75
C ASP A 175 -2.57 -1.46 -7.86
N VAL A 176 -3.45 -1.92 -8.75
CA VAL A 176 -3.08 -2.76 -9.91
C VAL A 176 -2.31 -1.95 -10.95
N GLN A 177 -2.74 -0.72 -11.23
CA GLN A 177 -2.07 0.15 -12.19
C GLN A 177 -0.63 0.47 -11.77
N ALA A 178 -0.42 0.77 -10.48
CA ALA A 178 0.91 0.99 -9.93
C ALA A 178 1.78 -0.27 -10.04
N ALA A 179 1.24 -1.44 -9.70
CA ALA A 179 1.96 -2.70 -9.81
C ALA A 179 2.30 -3.08 -11.26
N TYR A 180 1.40 -2.80 -12.19
CA TYR A 180 1.64 -2.99 -13.62
C TYR A 180 2.77 -2.09 -14.12
N LEU A 181 2.77 -0.79 -13.76
CA LEU A 181 3.88 0.11 -14.08
C LEU A 181 5.21 -0.38 -13.53
N SER A 182 5.24 -0.83 -12.27
CA SER A 182 6.45 -1.45 -11.69
C SER A 182 6.90 -2.66 -12.50
N SER A 183 5.99 -3.56 -12.87
CA SER A 183 6.35 -4.73 -13.69
C SER A 183 6.93 -4.36 -15.06
N LEU A 184 6.45 -3.29 -15.70
CA LEU A 184 7.01 -2.79 -16.95
C LEU A 184 8.43 -2.23 -16.77
N GLY A 185 8.68 -1.54 -15.65
CA GLY A 185 10.02 -1.06 -15.29
C GLY A 185 11.01 -2.18 -15.01
N GLU A 186 10.59 -3.17 -14.21
CA GLU A 186 11.42 -4.33 -13.82
C GLU A 186 11.71 -5.26 -15.01
N THR A 187 10.76 -5.41 -15.94
CA THR A 187 10.94 -6.18 -17.19
C THR A 187 11.66 -5.38 -18.30
N GLY A 188 12.04 -4.12 -18.04
CA GLY A 188 12.80 -3.28 -18.98
C GLY A 188 11.98 -2.63 -20.10
N ASP A 189 10.66 -2.81 -20.17
CA ASP A 189 9.79 -2.17 -21.16
C ASP A 189 9.44 -0.71 -20.77
N ARG A 190 10.47 0.13 -20.81
CA ARG A 190 10.39 1.55 -20.44
C ARG A 190 9.40 2.32 -21.32
N ALA A 191 9.32 1.98 -22.60
CA ALA A 191 8.42 2.63 -23.54
C ALA A 191 6.95 2.36 -23.19
N ALA A 192 6.59 1.10 -22.86
CA ALA A 192 5.26 0.79 -22.38
C ALA A 192 4.96 1.44 -21.02
N MET A 193 5.95 1.50 -20.12
CA MET A 193 5.81 2.14 -18.82
C MET A 193 5.44 3.63 -18.96
N VAL A 194 6.13 4.39 -19.81
CA VAL A 194 5.82 5.81 -20.07
C VAL A 194 4.43 5.98 -20.67
N ARG A 195 4.05 5.13 -21.65
CA ARG A 195 2.69 5.16 -22.24
C ARG A 195 1.60 4.86 -21.22
N ALA A 196 1.84 3.88 -20.34
CA ALA A 196 0.89 3.50 -19.30
C ALA A 196 0.72 4.63 -18.26
N LEU A 197 1.80 5.31 -17.89
CA LEU A 197 1.75 6.46 -17.00
C LEU A 197 1.00 7.64 -17.65
N ALA A 198 1.31 7.97 -18.91
CA ALA A 198 0.61 9.04 -19.63
C ALA A 198 -0.90 8.79 -19.71
N ARG A 199 -1.33 7.54 -19.94
CA ARG A 199 -2.75 7.15 -19.89
C ARG A 199 -3.36 7.32 -18.50
N ALA A 200 -2.61 7.00 -17.43
CA ALA A 200 -3.06 7.21 -16.06
C ALA A 200 -3.28 8.70 -15.76
N GLU A 201 -2.35 9.55 -16.20
CA GLU A 201 -2.41 11.00 -16.03
C GLU A 201 -3.58 11.61 -16.81
N ALA A 202 -3.75 11.22 -18.07
CA ALA A 202 -4.87 11.68 -18.90
C ALA A 202 -6.24 11.36 -18.27
N LYS A 203 -6.37 10.20 -17.60
CA LYS A 203 -7.59 9.82 -16.88
C LYS A 203 -7.80 10.59 -15.58
N ALA A 204 -6.72 10.98 -14.90
CA ALA A 204 -6.79 11.72 -13.64
C ALA A 204 -7.11 13.21 -13.83
N GLY A 205 -6.80 13.77 -15.00
CA GLY A 205 -6.97 15.20 -15.29
C GLY A 205 -6.03 16.06 -14.45
N GLU A 206 -6.51 17.22 -14.00
CA GLU A 206 -5.72 18.17 -13.21
C GLU A 206 -5.45 17.70 -11.77
N PHE A 207 -6.24 16.74 -11.27
CA PHE A 207 -6.10 16.25 -9.91
C PHE A 207 -4.99 15.20 -9.81
N ILE A 208 -3.80 15.62 -9.37
CA ILE A 208 -2.70 14.71 -9.08
C ILE A 208 -2.98 14.00 -7.75
N SER A 209 -3.56 12.81 -7.83
CA SER A 209 -3.71 11.95 -6.66
C SER A 209 -2.32 11.56 -6.10
N PRO A 210 -2.19 11.33 -4.78
CA PRO A 210 -0.93 10.89 -4.20
C PRO A 210 -0.40 9.58 -4.81
N HIS A 211 -1.29 8.68 -5.25
CA HIS A 211 -0.91 7.45 -5.97
C HIS A 211 -0.28 7.77 -7.32
N LEU A 212 -0.84 8.70 -8.08
CA LEU A 212 -0.27 9.13 -9.36
C LEU A 212 1.10 9.78 -9.17
N ALA A 213 1.27 10.57 -8.11
CA ALA A 213 2.57 11.14 -7.76
C ALA A 213 3.61 10.05 -7.43
N LEU A 214 3.21 8.98 -6.73
CA LEU A 214 4.08 7.82 -6.47
C LEU A 214 4.41 7.05 -7.75
N MET A 215 3.45 6.87 -8.66
CA MET A 215 3.70 6.24 -9.97
C MET A 215 4.68 7.07 -10.80
N ARG A 216 4.51 8.41 -10.84
CA ARG A 216 5.48 9.32 -11.48
C ARG A 216 6.87 9.21 -10.86
N LEU A 217 6.94 9.16 -9.54
CA LEU A 217 8.21 9.02 -8.81
C LEU A 217 8.91 7.70 -9.15
N ALA A 218 8.18 6.59 -9.15
CA ALA A 218 8.71 5.27 -9.50
C ALA A 218 9.21 5.23 -10.95
N THR A 219 8.41 5.71 -11.90
CA THR A 219 8.79 5.81 -13.32
C THR A 219 10.03 6.70 -13.49
N ALA A 220 10.09 7.85 -12.83
CA ALA A 220 11.26 8.73 -12.88
C ALA A 220 12.51 8.05 -12.30
N GLY A 221 12.36 7.26 -11.22
CA GLY A 221 13.42 6.43 -10.64
C GLY A 221 13.99 5.43 -11.64
N VAL A 222 13.12 4.64 -12.30
CA VAL A 222 13.52 3.66 -13.33
C VAL A 222 14.21 4.34 -14.53
N MET A 223 13.78 5.56 -14.87
CA MET A 223 14.34 6.34 -15.97
C MET A 223 15.60 7.15 -15.58
N GLY A 224 16.01 7.15 -14.31
CA GLY A 224 17.14 7.95 -13.83
C GLY A 224 16.92 9.47 -13.87
N ARG A 225 15.67 9.94 -13.91
CA ARG A 225 15.30 11.37 -14.03
C ARG A 225 15.33 12.08 -12.67
N ARG A 226 16.54 12.34 -12.18
CA ARG A 226 16.78 12.97 -10.85
C ARG A 226 16.09 14.34 -10.71
N ASP A 227 16.07 15.13 -11.77
CA ASP A 227 15.37 16.42 -11.85
C ASP A 227 13.89 16.29 -11.49
N VAL A 228 13.22 15.30 -12.07
CA VAL A 228 11.79 15.03 -11.85
C VAL A 228 11.56 14.51 -10.43
N ILE A 229 12.42 13.60 -9.94
CA ILE A 229 12.35 13.06 -8.58
C ILE A 229 12.44 14.19 -7.55
N GLU A 230 13.42 15.09 -7.69
CA GLU A 230 13.62 16.20 -6.75
C GLU A 230 12.45 17.19 -6.80
N GLY A 231 11.96 17.53 -8.00
CA GLY A 231 10.78 18.37 -8.16
C GLY A 231 9.53 17.76 -7.51
N LEU A 232 9.30 16.47 -7.72
CA LEU A 232 8.17 15.74 -7.15
C LEU A 232 8.24 15.65 -5.62
N ILE A 233 9.41 15.38 -5.04
CA ILE A 233 9.60 15.33 -3.58
C ILE A 233 9.31 16.70 -2.95
N ARG A 234 9.67 17.81 -3.62
CA ARG A 234 9.39 19.18 -3.16
C ARG A 234 7.90 19.55 -3.27
N ALA A 235 7.18 18.96 -4.22
CA ALA A 235 5.77 19.22 -4.44
C ALA A 235 4.89 18.82 -3.22
N ALA A 236 3.85 19.61 -2.96
CA ALA A 236 2.97 19.47 -1.79
C ALA A 236 2.36 18.06 -1.56
N PRO A 237 1.90 17.30 -2.57
CA PRO A 237 1.22 16.02 -2.31
C PRO A 237 2.16 14.96 -1.75
N LEU A 238 3.41 14.88 -2.25
CA LEU A 238 4.39 13.90 -1.77
C LEU A 238 5.04 14.34 -0.47
N ARG A 239 5.26 15.65 -0.28
CA ARG A 239 5.81 16.18 0.98
C ARG A 239 4.99 15.81 2.22
N ARG A 240 3.67 15.70 2.09
CA ARG A 240 2.78 15.28 3.21
C ARG A 240 2.82 13.77 3.47
N MET A 241 3.10 12.97 2.44
CA MET A 241 3.14 11.49 2.54
C MET A 241 4.52 10.98 2.96
N LEU A 242 5.57 11.50 2.33
CA LEU A 242 6.95 11.17 2.63
C LEU A 242 7.30 11.85 3.95
N SER A 243 7.24 11.10 5.05
CA SER A 243 7.77 11.61 6.33
C SER A 243 9.23 12.03 6.14
N PRO A 244 9.72 13.05 6.88
CA PRO A 244 11.12 13.49 6.82
C PRO A 244 12.14 12.39 7.15
N ARG A 245 11.67 11.23 7.62
CA ARG A 245 12.49 10.05 7.95
C ARG A 245 12.59 9.00 6.84
N CYS A 246 12.01 9.22 5.66
CA CYS A 246 12.21 8.29 4.54
C CYS A 246 13.59 8.56 3.92
N PRO A 247 14.58 7.66 4.07
CA PRO A 247 15.92 7.91 3.55
C PRO A 247 15.86 8.09 2.03
N ARG A 248 16.46 9.16 1.51
CA ARG A 248 16.54 9.41 0.06
C ARG A 248 17.14 8.23 -0.69
N SER A 249 18.04 7.48 -0.06
CA SER A 249 18.67 6.26 -0.59
C SER A 249 17.68 5.17 -1.01
N ARG A 250 16.43 5.18 -0.53
CA ARG A 250 15.41 4.21 -0.97
C ARG A 250 14.94 4.45 -2.41
N TRP A 251 15.08 5.67 -2.92
CA TRP A 251 14.57 6.07 -4.25
C TRP A 251 15.67 6.21 -5.30
N PHE A 252 16.93 6.15 -4.87
CA PHE A 252 18.10 6.11 -5.72
C PHE A 252 18.73 4.73 -5.54
N PRO A 253 18.44 3.74 -6.41
CA PRO A 253 19.13 2.46 -6.35
C PRO A 253 20.64 2.70 -6.41
N HIS A 254 21.40 1.98 -5.59
CA HIS A 254 22.87 2.06 -5.51
C HIS A 254 23.47 1.90 -6.93
N GLY A 255 23.93 3.00 -7.52
CA GLY A 255 24.49 3.02 -8.88
C GLY A 255 24.51 4.38 -9.56
N LEU A 256 23.72 5.35 -9.09
CA LEU A 256 23.68 6.71 -9.68
C LEU A 256 24.76 7.67 -9.16
N ASP A 257 25.39 7.40 -8.02
CA ASP A 257 26.43 8.28 -7.45
C ASP A 257 27.86 7.93 -7.94
N SER A 258 28.05 6.82 -8.64
CA SER A 258 29.37 6.38 -9.14
C SER A 258 29.81 7.04 -10.46
N GLY A 259 28.97 7.87 -11.10
CA GLY A 259 29.23 8.41 -12.44
C GLY A 259 29.66 9.88 -12.54
N ALA A 260 29.58 10.66 -11.44
CA ALA A 260 29.74 12.12 -11.52
C ALA A 260 31.09 12.66 -10.98
N GLY A 261 32.06 11.79 -10.69
CA GLY A 261 33.34 12.18 -10.07
C GLY A 261 34.62 11.91 -10.86
N ALA A 262 34.57 11.30 -12.05
CA ALA A 262 35.78 10.81 -12.74
C ALA A 262 35.90 11.29 -14.19
N SER A 263 35.82 12.60 -14.42
CA SER A 263 36.31 13.20 -15.67
C SER A 263 36.75 14.66 -15.45
N GLY A 264 37.88 14.84 -14.77
CA GLY A 264 38.43 16.18 -14.55
C GLY A 264 39.74 16.14 -13.78
N GLY A 265 40.81 15.61 -14.40
CA GLY A 265 42.12 15.59 -13.76
C GLY A 265 43.18 14.81 -14.52
N ARG A 266 43.42 15.12 -15.80
CA ARG A 266 44.71 14.79 -16.42
C ARG A 266 45.70 15.86 -15.99
N GLY A 267 46.49 15.55 -14.97
CA GLY A 267 47.59 16.36 -14.48
C GLY A 267 48.69 15.47 -13.93
N SER A 268 49.67 15.19 -14.78
CA SER A 268 51.09 14.92 -14.47
C SER A 268 51.48 14.78 -12.99
N SER A 269 52.07 13.63 -12.61
CA SER A 269 53.49 13.55 -12.22
C SER A 269 53.88 12.22 -11.54
N ARG A 270 55.00 11.66 -12.02
CA ARG A 270 56.11 11.01 -11.29
C ARG A 270 55.82 10.18 -10.03
N GLY A 271 56.10 8.87 -10.16
CA GLY A 271 57.31 8.26 -9.59
C GLY A 271 57.31 7.83 -8.11
N ARG A 272 57.47 6.51 -7.90
CA ARG A 272 58.06 5.73 -6.78
C ARG A 272 57.20 4.48 -6.60
N ASP A 273 57.59 3.28 -7.01
CA ASP A 273 58.81 2.53 -6.69
C ASP A 273 59.07 2.43 -5.18
N ARG A 274 58.57 1.33 -4.58
CA ARG A 274 59.14 0.57 -3.46
C ARG A 274 58.24 -0.64 -3.17
N GLY A 275 58.76 -1.82 -3.48
CA GLY A 275 58.22 -3.08 -2.99
C GLY A 275 58.56 -3.36 -1.53
N ARG A 276 57.99 -4.44 -1.00
CA ARG A 276 58.50 -5.44 -0.01
C ARG A 276 57.28 -6.24 0.50
N ALA A 277 57.11 -7.50 0.10
CA ALA A 277 57.55 -8.73 0.79
C ALA A 277 56.81 -8.90 2.15
N ASP A 278 55.90 -9.86 2.30
CA ASP A 278 56.09 -11.31 2.60
C ASP A 278 55.65 -11.58 4.05
N GLY A 279 55.09 -12.76 4.33
CA GLY A 279 54.67 -13.17 5.69
C GLY A 279 53.19 -13.56 5.76
N ASP A 280 52.74 -14.74 5.33
CA ASP A 280 53.01 -16.10 5.84
C ASP A 280 52.01 -16.55 6.94
N ARG A 281 51.34 -17.67 6.65
CA ARG A 281 50.70 -18.71 7.49
C ARG A 281 49.74 -18.37 8.64
N ILE A 282 48.63 -19.11 8.64
CA ILE A 282 48.11 -20.07 9.66
C ILE A 282 46.74 -20.52 9.11
N GLY A 283 46.49 -21.77 8.70
CA GLY A 283 46.38 -22.98 9.52
C GLY A 283 44.90 -23.40 9.60
N GLY A 284 44.52 -24.54 8.99
CA GLY A 284 43.17 -25.15 9.04
C GLY A 284 42.85 -25.79 10.41
N PRO A 285 41.97 -26.82 10.55
CA PRO A 285 41.08 -27.49 9.58
C PRO A 285 39.62 -27.64 10.13
N GLY A 286 38.72 -28.28 9.36
CA GLY A 286 37.42 -28.69 9.92
C GLY A 286 36.38 -29.20 8.93
N GLN A 287 36.71 -30.20 8.11
CA GLN A 287 35.70 -30.98 7.38
C GLN A 287 34.88 -31.80 8.39
N ARG A 288 33.56 -31.58 8.44
CA ARG A 288 32.62 -32.50 9.10
C ARG A 288 31.88 -33.29 8.02
N HIS A 289 32.07 -34.61 8.04
CA HIS A 289 31.23 -35.56 7.32
C HIS A 289 29.77 -35.50 7.83
N PRO A 290 28.77 -35.66 6.95
CA PRO A 290 27.38 -35.86 7.37
C PRO A 290 27.15 -37.29 7.86
N ALA A 291 26.32 -37.41 8.89
CA ALA A 291 25.83 -38.69 9.43
C ALA A 291 24.85 -39.37 8.45
N PRO A 292 24.81 -40.72 8.41
CA PRO A 292 23.83 -41.47 7.64
C PRO A 292 22.42 -41.43 8.29
N PRO A 293 21.33 -41.54 7.50
CA PRO A 293 19.96 -41.60 8.01
C PRO A 293 19.67 -42.95 8.68
N PRO A 294 18.82 -43.00 9.73
CA PRO A 294 18.38 -44.25 10.31
C PRO A 294 17.39 -45.00 9.41
N ASP A 295 17.53 -46.32 9.46
CA ASP A 295 16.76 -47.35 8.78
C ASP A 295 15.25 -47.20 8.91
N ARG A 296 14.56 -47.46 7.80
CA ARG A 296 13.14 -47.78 7.79
C ARG A 296 12.96 -49.25 8.19
N THR A 297 12.25 -49.51 9.28
CA THR A 297 11.65 -50.82 9.53
C THR A 297 10.19 -50.68 9.93
N ARG A 298 9.35 -51.21 9.02
CA ARG A 298 8.02 -51.85 9.17
C ARG A 298 6.88 -51.06 9.81
#